data_AF-A0A3G3IGB0-F1
#
_entry.id   AF-A0A3G3IGB0-F1
#
_cell.length_a   1.000
_cell.length_b   1.000
_cell.length_c   1.000
_cell.angle_alpha   90.00
_cell.angle_beta   90.00
_cell.angle_gamma   90.00
#
_symmetry.space_group_name_H-M   'P 1'
#
loop_
_entity.id
_entity.type
_entity.pdbx_description
1 polymer ?
#
loop_
_entity_poly.entity_id
_entity_poly.type
_entity_poly.pdbx_seq_one_letter_code
_entity_poly.pdbx_strand_id
1 'polypeptide(L)'
;MGSGDSVNGMPYEGPVTAGKVYVCSRCSHRWVARKKGGLPKNCPKCRSTVWMKDYHICKCYRCNHKWGTVNEEPKRCPKCHSTKWAVPVKTGESSPRVRSVSRSMIGPDLMKEVVRRYAEGESCTAIAIATGISFSDVYAIVKSHYAGDHILV
;
A
#
# COMPACT_ATOMS: atom_id res chain seq x y z
N MET A 1 -61.73 -45.96 27.32
CA MET A 1 -62.41 -44.83 26.66
C MET A 1 -61.33 -43.88 26.19
N GLY A 2 -61.08 -43.87 24.88
CA GLY A 2 -60.02 -43.08 24.27
C GLY A 2 -60.48 -41.68 23.84
N SER A 3 -59.63 -41.07 23.00
CA SER A 3 -59.64 -39.73 22.37
C SER A 3 -58.76 -38.75 23.16
N GLY A 4 -57.62 -38.26 22.66
CA GLY A 4 -57.37 -37.69 21.31
C GLY A 4 -57.95 -36.26 21.29
N ASP A 5 -57.28 -35.15 20.94
CA ASP A 5 -56.09 -34.95 20.13
C ASP A 5 -55.48 -33.55 20.37
N SER A 6 -54.24 -33.42 19.91
CA SER A 6 -53.42 -32.22 19.76
C SER A 6 -54.09 -31.05 19.03
N VAL A 7 -53.73 -29.81 19.38
CA VAL A 7 -53.37 -28.80 18.36
C VAL A 7 -52.21 -27.91 18.83
N ASN A 8 -51.06 -28.14 18.19
CA ASN A 8 -49.92 -27.23 18.18
C ASN A 8 -50.31 -25.94 17.44
N GLY A 9 -50.37 -24.81 18.14
CA GLY A 9 -50.50 -23.49 17.51
C GLY A 9 -49.15 -23.06 16.94
N MET A 10 -48.93 -23.29 15.65
CA MET A 10 -47.78 -22.73 14.92
C MET A 10 -47.74 -21.20 15.05
N PRO A 11 -46.56 -20.58 15.18
CA PRO A 11 -46.45 -19.14 15.12
C PRO A 11 -46.86 -18.66 13.73
N TYR A 12 -47.78 -17.68 13.71
CA TYR A 12 -48.24 -16.96 12.54
C TYR A 12 -47.05 -16.44 11.71
N GLU A 13 -46.81 -17.06 10.56
CA GLU A 13 -45.93 -16.57 9.49
C GLU A 13 -46.63 -15.40 8.77
N GLY A 14 -46.56 -14.22 9.39
CA GLY A 14 -47.00 -12.99 8.75
C GLY A 14 -46.24 -12.70 7.45
N PRO A 15 -46.74 -11.80 6.58
CA PRO A 15 -46.16 -11.57 5.27
C PRO A 15 -44.71 -11.09 5.42
N VAL A 16 -43.76 -11.89 4.93
CA VAL A 16 -42.35 -11.52 4.86
C VAL A 16 -42.24 -10.34 3.90
N THR A 17 -42.36 -9.12 4.40
CA THR A 17 -42.19 -7.93 3.58
C THR A 17 -40.78 -7.98 3.03
N ALA A 18 -40.64 -8.17 1.72
CA ALA A 18 -39.38 -8.28 1.02
C ALA A 18 -38.53 -7.03 1.29
N GLY A 19 -37.66 -7.11 2.30
CA GLY A 19 -36.79 -6.01 2.66
C GLY A 19 -35.79 -5.75 1.53
N LYS A 20 -35.41 -4.47 1.35
CA LYS A 20 -34.39 -4.10 0.37
C LYS A 20 -33.11 -4.89 0.62
N VAL A 21 -32.67 -5.64 -0.39
CA VAL A 21 -31.41 -6.38 -0.39
C VAL A 21 -30.28 -5.41 -0.69
N TYR A 22 -29.23 -5.45 0.12
CA TYR A 22 -28.03 -4.64 0.00
C TYR A 22 -26.81 -5.51 -0.29
N VAL A 23 -25.84 -4.97 -1.02
CA VAL A 23 -24.56 -5.62 -1.34
C VAL A 23 -23.42 -4.67 -0.97
N CYS A 24 -22.39 -5.18 -0.28
CA CYS A 24 -21.23 -4.39 0.07
C CYS A 24 -20.22 -4.38 -1.09
N SER A 25 -19.88 -3.20 -1.63
CA SER A 25 -18.85 -3.03 -2.66
C SER A 25 -17.45 -3.49 -2.23
N ARG A 26 -17.14 -3.44 -0.94
CA ARG A 26 -15.82 -3.83 -0.39
C ARG A 26 -15.62 -5.33 -0.22
N CYS A 27 -16.64 -6.05 0.26
CA CYS A 27 -16.51 -7.46 0.64
C CYS A 27 -17.55 -8.38 0.00
N SER A 28 -18.39 -7.84 -0.87
CA SER A 28 -19.42 -8.55 -1.63
C SER A 28 -20.51 -9.24 -0.79
N HIS A 29 -20.54 -9.00 0.53
CA HIS A 29 -21.58 -9.55 1.39
C HIS A 29 -22.96 -9.01 1.01
N ARG A 30 -23.96 -9.88 1.01
CA ARG A 30 -25.36 -9.56 0.72
C ARG A 30 -26.20 -9.70 1.98
N TRP A 31 -27.10 -8.76 2.26
CA TRP A 31 -27.99 -8.82 3.43
C TRP A 31 -29.29 -8.05 3.20
N VAL A 32 -30.32 -8.41 3.97
CA VAL A 32 -31.57 -7.65 4.07
C VAL A 32 -31.49 -6.77 5.32
N ALA A 33 -31.88 -5.49 5.22
CA ALA A 33 -31.87 -4.61 6.39
C ALA A 33 -32.92 -5.04 7.42
N ARG A 34 -32.53 -5.10 8.70
CA ARG A 34 -33.41 -5.47 9.82
C ARG A 34 -34.48 -4.43 10.15
N LYS A 35 -34.17 -3.13 9.95
CA LYS A 35 -35.10 -2.03 10.21
C LYS A 35 -35.78 -1.60 8.91
N LYS A 36 -37.11 -1.52 8.92
CA LYS A 36 -37.89 -0.98 7.82
C LYS A 36 -37.51 0.48 7.58
N GLY A 37 -37.13 0.82 6.34
CA GLY A 37 -36.80 2.19 5.92
C GLY A 37 -35.42 2.74 6.31
N GLY A 38 -34.62 2.03 7.12
CA GLY A 38 -33.32 2.52 7.56
C GLY A 38 -32.16 2.06 6.66
N LEU A 39 -31.39 3.01 6.10
CA LEU A 39 -30.14 2.69 5.40
C LEU A 39 -29.05 2.25 6.38
N PRO A 40 -28.42 1.07 6.21
CA PRO A 40 -27.32 0.63 7.08
C PRO A 40 -26.13 1.58 7.05
N LYS A 41 -25.63 2.00 8.23
CA LYS A 41 -24.42 2.84 8.30
C LYS A 41 -23.15 2.09 7.87
N ASN A 42 -23.10 0.79 8.13
CA ASN A 42 -21.94 -0.06 7.87
C ASN A 42 -22.37 -1.39 7.25
N CYS A 43 -21.45 -2.01 6.50
CA CYS A 43 -21.58 -3.41 6.13
C CYS A 43 -21.57 -4.28 7.42
N PRO A 44 -22.53 -5.19 7.62
CA PRO A 44 -22.57 -6.03 8.81
C PRO A 44 -21.45 -7.08 8.87
N LYS A 45 -20.86 -7.45 7.72
CA LYS A 45 -19.74 -8.42 7.65
C LYS A 45 -18.37 -7.77 7.87
N CYS A 46 -18.04 -6.73 7.10
CA CYS A 46 -16.69 -6.14 7.12
C CYS A 46 -16.61 -4.79 7.85
N ARG A 47 -17.72 -4.30 8.41
CA ARG A 47 -17.83 -2.99 9.09
C ARG A 47 -17.51 -1.76 8.23
N SER A 48 -17.32 -1.92 6.92
CA SER A 48 -17.06 -0.82 5.99
C SER A 48 -18.16 0.24 6.06
N THR A 49 -17.77 1.50 6.23
CA THR A 49 -18.65 2.68 6.12
C THR A 49 -18.86 3.11 4.67
N VAL A 50 -18.05 2.61 3.75
CA VAL A 50 -18.09 2.95 2.31
C VAL A 50 -18.69 1.84 1.47
N TRP A 51 -19.53 1.00 2.08
CA TRP A 51 -20.04 -0.23 1.49
C TRP A 51 -20.96 -0.03 0.27
N MET A 52 -21.44 1.19 0.03
CA MET A 52 -22.21 1.58 -1.16
C MET A 52 -21.41 2.37 -2.19
N LYS A 53 -20.21 2.83 -1.83
CA LYS A 53 -19.37 3.60 -2.75
C LYS A 53 -18.73 2.66 -3.75
N ASP A 54 -18.42 3.16 -4.93
CA ASP A 54 -17.63 2.40 -5.88
C ASP A 54 -16.25 2.11 -5.26
N TYR A 55 -15.92 0.82 -5.14
CA TYR A 55 -14.75 0.34 -4.42
C TYR A 55 -13.98 -0.56 -5.34
N HIS A 56 -12.77 -0.14 -5.70
CA HIS A 56 -11.92 -0.86 -6.64
C HIS A 56 -10.58 -1.19 -6.00
N ILE A 57 -9.96 -2.26 -6.50
CA ILE A 57 -8.66 -2.74 -6.05
C ILE A 57 -7.60 -2.24 -7.03
N CYS A 58 -6.71 -1.37 -6.55
CA CYS A 58 -5.55 -0.91 -7.29
C CYS A 58 -4.37 -1.85 -7.10
N LYS A 59 -3.46 -1.88 -8.08
CA LYS A 59 -2.16 -2.57 -8.01
C LYS A 59 -1.07 -1.60 -8.48
N CYS A 60 -0.01 -1.46 -7.68
CA CYS A 60 1.13 -0.60 -8.03
C CYS A 60 2.10 -1.36 -8.95
N TYR A 61 2.37 -0.83 -10.15
CA TYR A 61 3.36 -1.37 -11.09
C TYR A 61 4.83 -1.21 -10.63
N ARG A 62 5.09 -0.45 -9.56
CA ARG A 62 6.46 -0.21 -9.04
C ARG A 62 6.86 -1.12 -7.89
N CYS A 63 5.91 -1.49 -7.03
CA CYS A 63 6.20 -2.29 -5.84
C CYS A 63 5.24 -3.48 -5.65
N ASN A 64 4.35 -3.71 -6.62
CA ASN A 64 3.38 -4.81 -6.66
C ASN A 64 2.35 -4.81 -5.50
N HIS A 65 2.31 -3.75 -4.68
CA HIS A 65 1.33 -3.61 -3.60
C HIS A 65 -0.10 -3.48 -4.16
N LYS A 66 -1.04 -4.16 -3.52
CA LYS A 66 -2.48 -4.07 -3.82
C LYS A 66 -3.19 -3.38 -2.65
N TRP A 67 -4.09 -2.46 -2.96
CA TRP A 67 -4.93 -1.78 -1.95
C TRP A 67 -6.30 -1.48 -2.55
N GLY A 68 -7.32 -1.39 -1.70
CA GLY A 68 -8.65 -0.97 -2.14
C GLY A 68 -8.94 0.48 -1.76
N THR A 69 -9.66 1.18 -2.63
CA THR A 69 -9.91 2.62 -2.52
C THR A 69 -11.26 2.97 -3.15
N VAL A 70 -11.82 4.10 -2.73
CA VAL A 70 -13.03 4.71 -3.31
C VAL A 70 -12.71 5.91 -4.20
N ASN A 71 -11.45 6.32 -4.24
CA ASN A 71 -10.94 7.31 -5.17
C ASN A 71 -10.44 6.55 -6.41
N GLU A 72 -11.05 6.78 -7.56
CA GLU A 72 -10.73 6.20 -8.89
C GLU A 72 -9.29 6.50 -9.32
N GLU A 73 -8.77 7.67 -8.95
CA GLU A 73 -7.42 8.11 -9.31
C GLU A 73 -6.60 8.48 -8.06
N PRO A 74 -6.12 7.48 -7.29
CA PRO A 74 -5.19 7.74 -6.20
C PRO A 74 -3.96 8.48 -6.70
N LYS A 75 -3.55 9.56 -6.03
CA LYS A 75 -2.37 10.33 -6.45
C LYS A 75 -1.06 9.56 -6.32
N ARG A 76 -0.96 8.62 -5.35
CA ARG A 76 0.27 7.90 -5.00
C ARG A 76 -0.03 6.49 -4.48
N CYS A 77 0.92 5.58 -4.65
CA CYS A 77 0.89 4.28 -3.99
C CYS A 77 1.08 4.44 -2.47
N PRO A 78 0.23 3.86 -1.60
CA PRO A 78 0.37 4.00 -0.15
C PRO A 78 1.59 3.27 0.44
N LYS A 79 2.18 2.31 -0.28
CA LYS A 79 3.37 1.56 0.19
C LYS A 79 4.70 2.19 -0.22
N CYS A 80 4.81 2.67 -1.46
CA CYS A 80 6.08 3.17 -2.00
C CYS A 80 6.05 4.63 -2.42
N HIS A 81 4.91 5.31 -2.21
CA HIS A 81 4.66 6.72 -2.50
C HIS A 81 4.87 7.15 -3.96
N SER A 82 5.06 6.19 -4.89
CA SER A 82 5.20 6.49 -6.30
C SER A 82 3.91 7.11 -6.86
N THR A 83 4.06 8.22 -7.58
CA THR A 83 3.00 8.85 -8.38
C THR A 83 2.73 8.09 -9.67
N LYS A 84 3.70 7.32 -10.16
CA LYS A 84 3.59 6.51 -11.39
C LYS A 84 3.12 5.08 -11.10
N TRP A 85 2.30 4.90 -10.07
CA TRP A 85 1.88 3.57 -9.60
C TRP A 85 0.97 2.84 -10.59
N ALA A 86 0.15 3.57 -11.36
CA ALA A 86 -0.79 3.03 -12.34
C ALA A 86 -0.17 2.84 -13.73
N VAL A 87 1.04 3.37 -13.95
CA VAL A 87 1.71 3.33 -15.26
C VAL A 87 2.51 2.03 -15.36
N PRO A 88 2.19 1.14 -16.31
CA PRO A 88 2.97 -0.07 -16.58
C PRO A 88 4.44 0.27 -16.84
N VAL A 89 5.35 -0.58 -16.35
CA VAL A 89 6.78 -0.42 -16.66
C VAL A 89 6.97 -0.90 -18.10
N LYS A 90 7.54 -0.05 -18.97
CA LYS A 90 7.96 -0.49 -20.31
C LYS A 90 9.02 -1.58 -20.11
N THR A 91 8.76 -2.78 -20.63
CA THR A 91 9.69 -3.91 -20.63
C THR A 91 11.02 -3.45 -21.20
N GLY A 92 12.05 -3.35 -20.36
CA GLY A 92 13.39 -2.84 -20.71
C GLY A 92 13.94 -1.75 -19.77
N GLU A 93 13.07 -1.02 -19.06
CA GLU A 93 13.48 0.11 -18.19
C GLU A 93 13.11 -0.10 -16.72
N SER A 94 13.04 -1.35 -16.25
CA SER A 94 13.21 -1.58 -14.83
C SER A 94 14.67 -1.30 -14.52
N SER A 95 15.03 -0.02 -14.32
CA SER A 95 16.19 0.32 -13.49
C SER A 95 16.02 -0.53 -12.25
N PRO A 96 16.91 -1.52 -12.01
CA PRO A 96 16.84 -2.30 -10.80
C PRO A 96 16.79 -1.26 -9.69
N ARG A 97 15.86 -1.39 -8.74
CA ARG A 97 16.11 -0.76 -7.45
C ARG A 97 17.34 -1.48 -6.93
N VAL A 98 18.54 -1.00 -7.30
CA VAL A 98 19.77 -1.34 -6.61
C VAL A 98 19.45 -0.90 -5.20
N ARG A 99 19.19 -1.88 -4.34
CA ARG A 99 19.00 -1.60 -2.92
C ARG A 99 20.32 -0.96 -2.51
N SER A 100 20.27 0.32 -2.19
CA SER A 100 21.44 1.01 -1.66
C SER A 100 21.96 0.17 -0.49
N VAL A 101 23.28 0.01 -0.40
CA VAL A 101 23.93 -0.64 0.73
C VAL A 101 23.35 -0.04 2.01
N SER A 102 22.88 -0.87 2.94
CA SER A 102 22.34 -0.35 4.19
C SER A 102 23.45 0.38 4.94
N ARG A 103 23.12 1.46 5.65
CA ARG A 103 24.12 2.25 6.38
C ARG A 103 24.97 1.41 7.35
N SER A 104 24.39 0.34 7.91
CA SER A 104 25.07 -0.63 8.76
C SER A 104 26.14 -1.48 8.06
N MET A 105 26.07 -1.63 6.74
CA MET A 105 27.03 -2.35 5.92
C MET A 105 28.16 -1.46 5.39
N ILE A 106 28.09 -0.15 5.62
CA ILE A 106 29.16 0.79 5.25
C ILE A 106 30.27 0.68 6.28
N GLY A 107 31.16 -0.30 6.07
CA GLY A 107 32.35 -0.52 6.88
C GLY A 107 33.51 0.41 6.54
N PRO A 108 34.60 0.36 7.33
CA PRO A 108 35.76 1.22 7.16
C PRO A 108 36.42 1.09 5.78
N ASP A 109 36.44 -0.10 5.19
CA ASP A 109 37.04 -0.32 3.87
C ASP A 109 36.25 0.37 2.76
N LEU A 110 34.92 0.32 2.86
CA LEU A 110 34.04 0.99 1.92
C LEU A 110 34.11 2.53 2.07
N MET A 111 34.26 3.03 3.31
CA MET A 111 34.52 4.45 3.56
C MET A 111 35.85 4.92 2.96
N LYS A 112 36.93 4.13 3.11
CA LYS A 112 38.24 4.42 2.51
C LYS A 112 38.17 4.47 0.98
N GLU A 113 37.44 3.54 0.38
CA GLU A 113 37.25 3.51 -1.08
C GLU A 113 36.49 4.76 -1.57
N VAL A 114 35.45 5.19 -0.85
CA VAL A 114 34.73 6.44 -1.16
C VAL A 114 35.66 7.64 -1.14
N VAL A 115 36.48 7.78 -0.08
CA VAL A 115 37.43 8.89 0.06
C VAL A 115 38.49 8.85 -1.05
N ARG A 116 39.06 7.67 -1.34
CA ARG A 116 40.08 7.48 -2.38
C ARG A 116 39.56 7.92 -3.76
N ARG A 117 38.37 7.45 -4.15
CA ARG A 117 37.76 7.83 -5.44
C ARG A 117 37.46 9.33 -5.53
N TYR A 118 36.99 9.91 -4.43
CA TYR A 118 36.74 11.35 -4.40
C TYR A 118 38.05 12.15 -4.54
N ALA A 119 39.13 11.71 -3.89
CA ALA A 119 40.46 12.31 -4.04
C ALA A 119 41.00 12.20 -5.48
N GLU A 120 40.61 11.15 -6.22
CA GLU A 120 40.92 10.96 -7.65
C GLU A 120 40.06 11.82 -8.58
N GLY A 121 39.15 12.63 -8.04
CA GLY A 121 38.28 13.54 -8.80
C GLY A 121 36.95 12.93 -9.24
N GLU A 122 36.60 11.72 -8.80
CA GLU A 122 35.27 11.18 -9.07
C GLU A 122 34.19 11.95 -8.30
N SER A 123 33.09 12.29 -8.99
CA SER A 123 31.94 12.94 -8.34
C SER A 123 31.21 12.01 -7.36
N CYS A 124 30.58 12.57 -6.32
CA CYS A 124 29.76 11.81 -5.36
C CYS A 124 28.69 10.94 -6.04
N THR A 125 28.12 11.39 -7.17
CA THR A 125 27.13 10.62 -7.93
C THR A 125 27.76 9.41 -8.62
N ALA A 126 28.94 9.57 -9.25
CA ALA A 126 29.67 8.47 -9.86
C ALA A 126 30.06 7.41 -8.82
N ILE A 127 30.56 7.86 -7.66
CA ILE A 127 30.92 6.99 -6.54
C ILE A 127 29.68 6.25 -6.01
N ALA A 128 28.54 6.93 -5.84
CA ALA A 128 27.30 6.30 -5.37
C ALA A 128 26.82 5.20 -6.34
N ILE A 129 26.91 5.43 -7.65
CA ILE A 129 26.56 4.43 -8.67
C ILE A 129 27.52 3.25 -8.61
N ALA A 130 28.84 3.50 -8.53
CA ALA A 130 29.86 2.46 -8.57
C ALA A 130 29.87 1.58 -7.30
N THR A 131 29.67 2.20 -6.13
CA THR A 131 29.72 1.52 -4.82
C THR A 131 28.36 0.96 -4.37
N GLY A 132 27.27 1.40 -5.00
CA GLY A 132 25.91 1.09 -4.56
C GLY A 132 25.52 1.75 -3.24
N ILE A 133 26.33 2.68 -2.71
CA ILE A 133 26.02 3.47 -1.52
C ILE A 133 25.03 4.58 -1.91
N SER A 134 24.16 4.99 -0.98
CA SER A 134 23.29 6.14 -1.23
C SER A 134 24.11 7.41 -1.42
N PHE A 135 23.68 8.31 -2.31
CA PHE A 135 24.33 9.61 -2.49
C PHE A 135 24.54 10.37 -1.17
N SER A 136 23.53 10.35 -0.29
CA SER A 136 23.59 11.03 1.00
C SER A 136 24.68 10.46 1.92
N ASP A 137 24.90 9.14 1.90
CA ASP A 137 25.94 8.52 2.71
C ASP A 137 27.34 8.79 2.11
N VAL A 138 27.49 8.74 0.77
CA VAL A 138 28.75 9.16 0.09
C VAL A 138 29.10 10.59 0.47
N TYR A 139 28.14 11.52 0.35
CA TYR A 139 28.33 12.91 0.70
C TYR A 139 28.70 13.08 2.18
N ALA A 140 28.08 12.33 3.09
CA ALA A 140 28.42 12.38 4.51
C ALA A 140 29.85 11.91 4.78
N ILE A 141 30.31 10.82 4.15
CA ILE A 141 31.67 10.30 4.29
C ILE A 141 32.69 11.34 3.81
N VAL A 142 32.49 11.87 2.59
CA VAL A 142 33.37 12.90 2.02
C VAL A 142 33.37 14.14 2.90
N LYS A 143 32.20 14.66 3.27
CA LYS A 143 32.09 15.85 4.13
C LYS A 143 32.76 15.66 5.49
N SER A 144 32.65 14.48 6.10
CA SER A 144 33.31 14.19 7.38
C SER A 144 34.83 14.07 7.24
N HIS A 145 35.33 13.54 6.12
CA HIS A 145 36.76 13.40 5.88
C HIS A 145 37.44 14.74 5.55
N TYR A 146 36.79 15.56 4.72
CA TYR A 146 37.28 16.87 4.30
C TYR A 146 36.67 18.02 5.08
N ALA A 147 36.20 17.78 6.31
CA ALA A 147 35.55 18.79 7.16
C ALA A 147 36.46 20.00 7.52
N GLY A 148 37.69 20.07 6.99
CA GLY A 148 38.61 21.21 7.08
C GLY A 148 38.98 21.89 5.76
N ASP A 149 38.63 21.32 4.59
CA ASP A 149 38.99 21.91 3.29
C ASP A 149 37.73 22.17 2.45
N HIS A 150 37.62 23.40 1.96
CA HIS A 150 36.54 23.88 1.11
C HIS A 150 36.23 22.90 -0.03
N ILE A 151 35.04 22.29 0.00
CA ILE A 151 34.50 21.54 -1.14
C ILE A 151 34.31 22.52 -2.29
N LEU A 152 35.13 22.39 -3.33
CA LEU A 152 35.01 23.14 -4.58
C LEU A 152 33.68 22.76 -5.25
N VAL A 153 32.82 23.77 -5.43
CA VAL A 153 31.57 23.72 -6.20
C VAL A 153 31.87 24.11 -7.63
#